data_AF-A0AA43I2M8-F1
#
_entry.id   AF-A0AA43I2M8-F1
#
_cell.length_a   1.000
_cell.length_b   1.000
_cell.length_c   1.000
_cell.angle_alpha   90.00
_cell.angle_beta   90.00
_cell.angle_gamma   90.00
#
_symmetry.space_group_name_H-M   'P 1'
#
loop_
_entity.id
_entity.type
_entity.pdbx_description
1 polymer ?
#
loop_
_entity_poly.entity_id
_entity_poly.type
_entity_poly.pdbx_seq_one_letter_code
_entity_poly.pdbx_strand_id
1 'polypeptide(L)'
;MIIDVLVELLKNSLEFSGEKRIASIKKFQTIVWNDTSINDKNLNGILSDIAYLLDFYEPNEEWRKESPNYYGDKYLEELIKLNIQQILDYTKNAPTVHVGKQC
;
A
#
# COMPACT_ATOMS: atom_id res chain seq x y z
N MET A 1 11.54 -10.10 -2.84
CA MET A 1 10.22 -10.46 -3.42
C MET A 1 9.50 -9.18 -3.82
N ILE A 2 8.51 -9.22 -4.73
CA ILE A 2 7.76 -8.00 -5.12
C ILE A 2 7.12 -7.30 -3.91
N ILE A 3 6.73 -8.08 -2.90
CA ILE A 3 6.18 -7.58 -1.64
C ILE A 3 7.18 -6.70 -0.87
N ASP A 4 8.47 -7.07 -0.85
CA ASP A 4 9.49 -6.27 -0.15
C ASP A 4 9.63 -4.89 -0.80
N VAL A 5 9.57 -4.85 -2.14
CA VAL A 5 9.59 -3.60 -2.92
C VAL A 5 8.38 -2.74 -2.61
N LEU A 6 7.19 -3.34 -2.53
CA LEU A 6 5.95 -2.63 -2.19
C LEU A 6 6.00 -2.04 -0.77
N VAL A 7 6.48 -2.82 0.21
CA VAL A 7 6.67 -2.35 1.59
C VAL A 7 7.72 -1.23 1.66
N GLU A 8 8.80 -1.34 0.89
CA GLU A 8 9.83 -0.30 0.81
C GLU A 8 9.26 1.01 0.25
N LEU A 9 8.42 0.95 -0.79
CA LEU A 9 7.76 2.14 -1.35
C LEU A 9 6.84 2.83 -0.33
N LEU A 10 6.12 2.04 0.48
CA LEU A 10 5.32 2.57 1.59
C LEU A 10 6.21 3.18 2.70
N LYS A 11 7.36 2.58 3.02
CA LYS A 11 8.30 3.19 3.97
C LYS A 11 8.88 4.50 3.43
N ASN A 12 9.24 4.54 2.15
CA ASN A 12 9.74 5.73 1.50
C ASN A 12 8.73 6.88 1.50
N SER A 13 7.42 6.61 1.45
CA SER A 13 6.41 7.66 1.58
C SER A 13 6.29 8.20 3.01
N LEU A 14 6.71 7.46 4.03
CA LEU A 14 6.87 7.98 5.41
C LEU A 14 8.15 8.83 5.55
N GLU A 15 9.26 8.39 4.95
CA GLU A 15 10.57 9.04 5.09
C GLU A 15 10.69 10.33 4.25
N PHE A 16 10.01 10.38 3.11
CA PHE A 16 10.05 11.54 2.22
C PHE A 16 8.86 12.49 2.42
N SER A 17 9.00 13.70 1.89
CA SER A 17 7.97 14.74 1.82
C SER A 17 7.82 15.29 0.40
N GLY A 18 6.74 16.04 0.16
CA GLY A 18 6.47 16.69 -1.13
C GLY A 18 6.44 15.72 -2.31
N GLU A 19 7.05 16.12 -3.43
CA GLU A 19 7.03 15.34 -4.67
C GLU A 19 7.64 13.95 -4.54
N LYS A 20 8.65 13.76 -3.67
CA LYS A 20 9.27 12.45 -3.46
C LYS A 20 8.32 11.47 -2.78
N ARG A 21 7.54 11.95 -1.81
CA ARG A 21 6.47 11.16 -1.17
C ARG A 21 5.42 10.76 -2.20
N ILE A 22 4.95 11.72 -3.00
CA ILE A 22 3.96 11.49 -4.06
C ILE A 22 4.49 10.47 -5.08
N ALA A 23 5.75 10.57 -5.48
CA ALA A 23 6.37 9.65 -6.42
C ALA A 23 6.44 8.20 -5.87
N SER A 24 6.78 8.03 -4.59
CA SER A 24 6.75 6.72 -3.93
C SER A 24 5.34 6.12 -3.90
N ILE A 25 4.33 6.93 -3.55
CA ILE A 25 2.92 6.51 -3.54
C ILE A 25 2.48 6.08 -4.95
N LYS A 26 2.71 6.92 -5.96
CA LYS A 26 2.35 6.61 -7.35
C LYS A 26 3.04 5.35 -7.86
N LYS A 27 4.30 5.14 -7.49
CA LYS A 27 5.04 3.93 -7.89
C LYS A 27 4.48 2.68 -7.21
N PHE A 28 4.11 2.76 -5.94
CA PHE A 28 3.40 1.68 -5.25
C PHE A 28 2.09 1.34 -5.98
N GLN A 29 1.22 2.32 -6.21
CA GLN A 29 -0.07 2.12 -6.88
C GLN A 29 0.10 1.55 -8.29
N THR A 30 1.07 2.06 -9.05
CA THR A 30 1.38 1.55 -10.40
C THR A 30 1.74 0.07 -10.39
N ILE A 31 2.53 -0.38 -9.42
CA ILE A 31 2.88 -1.79 -9.30
C ILE A 31 1.64 -2.60 -8.91
N VAL A 32 0.89 -2.18 -7.90
CA VAL A 32 -0.33 -2.90 -7.46
C VAL A 32 -1.34 -3.06 -8.60
N TRP A 33 -1.54 -2.04 -9.44
CA TRP A 33 -2.53 -2.09 -10.52
C TRP A 33 -2.08 -2.85 -11.76
N ASN A 34 -0.78 -2.93 -12.03
CA ASN A 34 -0.26 -3.52 -13.27
C ASN A 34 0.43 -4.88 -13.07
N ASP A 35 0.87 -5.19 -11.86
CA ASP A 35 1.59 -6.43 -11.57
C ASP A 35 0.62 -7.58 -11.33
N THR A 36 0.62 -8.55 -12.24
CA THR A 36 -0.22 -9.76 -12.18
C THR A 36 0.48 -10.95 -11.53
N SER A 37 1.72 -10.77 -11.04
CA SER A 37 2.51 -11.86 -10.42
C SER A 37 2.08 -12.19 -9.00
N ILE A 38 1.27 -11.33 -8.36
CA ILE A 38 0.70 -11.55 -7.02
C ILE A 38 -0.49 -12.52 -7.13
N ASN A 39 -0.19 -13.83 -7.09
CA ASN A 39 -1.19 -14.89 -7.21
C ASN A 39 -2.06 -15.08 -5.95
N ASP A 40 -1.62 -14.58 -4.81
CA ASP A 40 -2.40 -14.62 -3.57
C ASP A 40 -3.51 -13.56 -3.63
N LYS A 41 -4.75 -14.01 -3.83
CA LYS A 41 -5.93 -13.14 -3.94
C LYS A 41 -6.18 -12.27 -2.71
N ASN A 42 -5.92 -12.78 -1.51
CA ASN A 42 -6.15 -12.03 -0.29
C ASN A 42 -5.10 -10.94 -0.13
N LEU A 43 -3.82 -11.28 -0.38
CA LEU A 43 -2.74 -10.30 -0.37
C LEU A 43 -2.94 -9.23 -1.45
N ASN A 44 -3.34 -9.64 -2.66
CA ASN A 44 -3.66 -8.72 -3.73
C ASN A 44 -4.83 -7.79 -3.38
N GLY A 45 -5.84 -8.31 -2.68
CA GLY A 45 -6.95 -7.53 -2.12
C GLY A 45 -6.47 -6.47 -1.13
N ILE A 46 -5.66 -6.86 -0.15
CA ILE A 46 -5.06 -5.93 0.84
C ILE A 46 -4.28 -4.83 0.12
N LEU A 47 -3.43 -5.19 -0.83
CA LEU A 47 -2.62 -4.22 -1.58
C LEU A 47 -3.48 -3.26 -2.42
N SER A 48 -4.53 -3.78 -3.04
CA SER A 48 -5.49 -3.00 -3.83
C SER A 48 -6.26 -2.00 -2.96
N ASP A 49 -6.71 -2.41 -1.78
CA ASP A 49 -7.39 -1.54 -0.83
C ASP A 49 -6.47 -0.39 -0.38
N ILE A 50 -5.20 -0.70 -0.11
CA ILE A 50 -4.20 0.32 0.22
C ILE A 50 -4.01 1.29 -0.95
N ALA A 51 -3.85 0.78 -2.17
CA ALA A 51 -3.65 1.61 -3.36
C ALA A 51 -4.85 2.55 -3.60
N TYR A 52 -6.07 2.05 -3.38
CA TYR A 52 -7.30 2.83 -3.46
C TYR A 52 -7.36 3.92 -2.38
N LEU A 53 -7.04 3.59 -1.12
CA LEU A 53 -7.02 4.58 -0.04
C LEU A 53 -6.02 5.71 -0.32
N LEU A 54 -4.89 5.41 -0.98
CA LEU A 54 -3.86 6.38 -1.32
C LEU A 54 -4.29 7.39 -2.41
N ASP A 55 -5.34 7.10 -3.19
CA ASP A 55 -5.89 8.05 -4.17
C ASP A 55 -6.52 9.29 -3.53
N PHE A 56 -6.84 9.22 -2.24
CA PHE A 56 -7.43 10.32 -1.47
C PHE A 56 -6.39 11.15 -0.70
N TYR A 57 -5.10 10.85 -0.84
CA TYR A 57 -4.06 11.68 -0.24
C TYR A 57 -3.85 12.96 -1.06
N GLU A 58 -3.97 14.11 -0.39
CA GLU A 58 -3.73 15.42 -1.00
C GLU A 58 -2.84 16.28 -0.07
N PRO A 59 -1.56 16.51 -0.42
CA PRO A 59 -0.66 17.33 0.39
C PRO A 59 -1.05 18.81 0.43
N ASN A 60 -1.70 19.34 -0.61
CA ASN A 60 -2.12 20.72 -0.68
C ASN A 60 -3.34 20.98 0.22
N GLU A 61 -3.18 21.83 1.23
CA GLU A 61 -4.24 22.11 2.20
C GLU A 61 -5.47 22.82 1.60
N GLU A 62 -5.28 23.59 0.53
CA GLU A 62 -6.38 24.28 -0.16
C GLU A 62 -7.23 23.27 -0.94
N TRP A 63 -6.58 22.38 -1.69
CA TRP A 63 -7.27 21.33 -2.45
C TRP A 63 -7.95 20.31 -1.54
N ARG A 64 -7.36 20.02 -0.36
CA ARG A 64 -8.04 19.21 0.66
C ARG A 64 -9.40 19.76 1.10
N LYS A 65 -9.63 21.07 1.03
CA LYS A 65 -10.91 21.67 1.42
C LYS A 65 -11.98 21.52 0.35
N GLU A 66 -11.60 21.17 -0.88
CA GLU A 66 -12.54 20.98 -1.99
C GLU A 66 -13.38 19.71 -1.83
N SER A 67 -12.88 18.72 -1.08
CA SER A 67 -13.60 17.46 -0.84
C SER A 67 -13.31 16.90 0.56
N PRO A 68 -14.34 16.51 1.33
CA PRO A 68 -14.16 15.91 2.66
C PRO A 68 -13.50 14.53 2.62
N ASN A 69 -13.38 13.92 1.45
CA ASN A 69 -12.74 12.62 1.30
C ASN A 69 -11.21 12.70 1.33
N TYR A 70 -10.64 13.89 1.09
CA TYR A 70 -9.19 14.05 1.06
C TYR A 70 -8.58 14.14 2.45
N TYR A 71 -7.38 13.58 2.58
CA TYR A 71 -6.62 13.62 3.82
C TYR A 71 -5.18 14.08 3.60
N GLY A 72 -4.59 14.65 4.65
CA GLY A 72 -3.23 15.16 4.65
C GLY A 72 -2.23 14.23 5.32
N ASP A 73 -1.02 14.75 5.51
CA ASP A 73 0.15 14.00 5.97
C ASP A 73 -0.06 13.20 7.26
N LYS A 74 -0.72 13.80 8.26
CA LYS A 74 -0.92 13.13 9.56
C LYS A 74 -1.69 11.81 9.42
N TYR A 75 -2.79 11.83 8.66
CA TYR A 75 -3.60 10.63 8.44
C TYR A 75 -2.88 9.64 7.53
N LEU A 76 -2.19 10.14 6.50
CA LEU A 76 -1.37 9.31 5.62
C LEU A 76 -0.34 8.48 6.41
N GLU A 77 0.35 9.09 7.37
CA GLU A 77 1.38 8.41 8.15
C GLU A 77 0.81 7.28 9.02
N GLU A 78 -0.34 7.52 9.67
CA GLU A 78 -1.04 6.51 10.46
C GLU A 78 -1.51 5.36 9.56
N LEU A 79 -2.12 5.71 8.43
CA LEU A 79 -2.61 4.76 7.43
C LEU A 79 -1.48 3.87 6.89
N ILE A 80 -0.35 4.44 6.50
CA ILE A 80 0.78 3.65 5.98
C ILE A 80 1.33 2.71 7.05
N LYS A 81 1.50 3.19 8.29
CA LYS A 81 2.03 2.35 9.38
C LYS A 81 1.13 1.13 9.64
N LEU A 82 -0.18 1.36 9.71
CA LEU A 82 -1.17 0.29 9.88
C LEU A 82 -1.14 -0.71 8.72
N ASN A 83 -1.06 -0.22 7.49
CA ASN A 83 -1.07 -1.06 6.30
C ASN A 83 0.22 -1.85 6.10
N ILE A 84 1.39 -1.29 6.43
CA ILE A 84 2.64 -2.05 6.49
C ILE A 84 2.51 -3.19 7.50
N GLN A 85 1.97 -2.92 8.68
CA GLN A 85 1.76 -3.95 9.70
C GLN A 85 0.82 -5.05 9.19
N GLN A 86 -0.29 -4.69 8.54
CA GLN A 86 -1.22 -5.65 7.94
C GLN A 86 -0.56 -6.56 6.89
N ILE A 87 0.27 -6.01 6.00
CA ILE A 87 1.03 -6.78 5.01
C ILE A 87 2.00 -7.74 5.71
N LEU A 88 2.72 -7.26 6.73
CA LEU A 88 3.69 -8.08 7.47
C LEU A 88 3.00 -9.19 8.26
N ASP A 89 1.84 -8.92 8.86
CA ASP A 89 1.09 -9.94 9.59
C ASP A 89 0.48 -10.98 8.66
N TYR A 90 -0.02 -10.56 7.49
CA TYR A 90 -0.48 -11.49 6.47
C TYR A 90 0.66 -12.39 5.98
N THR A 91 1.83 -11.82 5.66
CA THR A 91 2.96 -12.60 5.15
C THR A 91 3.60 -13.53 6.18
N LYS A 92 3.56 -13.18 7.47
CA LYS A 92 4.02 -14.05 8.57
C LYS A 92 3.04 -15.19 8.89
N ASN A 93 1.74 -14.92 8.82
CA ASN A 93 0.68 -15.87 9.16
C ASN A 93 0.07 -16.55 7.93
N ALA A 94 0.57 -16.26 6.74
CA ALA A 94 0.05 -16.84 5.51
C ALA A 94 0.06 -18.36 5.66
N PRO A 95 -1.08 -19.05 5.43
CA PRO A 95 -1.10 -20.49 5.50
C PRO A 95 -0.06 -20.99 4.49
N THR A 96 0.97 -21.67 4.98
CA THR A 96 1.81 -22.49 4.12
C THR A 96 0.83 -23.38 3.38
N VAL A 97 0.66 -23.14 2.08
CA VAL A 97 -0.03 -24.06 1.19
C VAL A 97 0.79 -25.33 1.27
N HIS A 98 0.43 -26.21 2.19
CA HIS A 98 0.77 -27.60 2.09
C HIS A 98 0.05 -28.03 0.82
N VAL A 99 0.81 -28.04 -0.27
CA VAL A 99 0.50 -28.80 -1.47
C VAL A 99 0.36 -30.23 -0.96
N GLY A 100 -0.87 -30.58 -0.58
CA GLY A 100 -1.28 -31.92 -0.25
C GLY A 100 -0.94 -32.75 -1.46
N LYS A 101 0.01 -33.67 -1.27
CA LYS A 101 0.33 -34.71 -2.22
C LYS A 101 -0.95 -35.32 -2.78
N GLN A 102 -0.93 -35.52 -4.09
CA GLN A 102 -1.78 -36.46 -4.81
C GLN A 102 -2.18 -37.66 -3.95
N CYS A 103 -3.47 -37.96 -3.94
CA CYS A 103 -3.99 -39.32 -3.84
C CYS A 103 -4.94 -39.50 -5.02
#